data_AF-A0A946YWS5-F1
#
_entry.id   AF-A0A946YWS5-F1
#
_cell.length_a   1.000
_cell.length_b   1.000
_cell.length_c   1.000
_cell.angle_alpha   90.00
_cell.angle_beta   90.00
_cell.angle_gamma   90.00
#
_symmetry.space_group_name_H-M   'P 1'
#
loop_
_entity.id
_entity.type
_entity.pdbx_description
1 polymer ?
#
loop_
_entity_poly.entity_id
_entity_poly.type
_entity_poly.pdbx_seq_one_letter_code
_entity_poly.pdbx_strand_id
1 'polypeptide(L)'
;MLRRLQLRHRMLLLPLAAALGFLAVLYFVSTSGRNYDSVISQIESGYFPALQLSHDLEGSLATIRQGFDEAAVALSTEVLDENDARRQQMLATLTAGQSNSTLDEGMAAAVTREFEQYYALTRQTTVRMIEEGATESILDDLDETTKAYQRVEKQIAEWSKLQADAMEQAIARVREGSQQAVWRPSVVVAATLAVLLILSFLILR
;
A
#
# COMPACT_ATOMS: atom_id res chain seq x y z
N MET A 1 -56.43 -14.72 17.00
CA MET A 1 -56.64 -13.64 18.00
C MET A 1 -56.52 -12.21 17.45
N LEU A 2 -55.97 -11.97 16.26
CA LEU A 2 -55.88 -10.64 15.60
C LEU A 2 -57.22 -10.07 15.05
N ARG A 3 -58.34 -10.79 15.23
CA ARG A 3 -59.62 -10.48 14.57
C ARG A 3 -60.52 -9.48 15.33
N ARG A 4 -60.08 -8.98 16.49
CA ARG A 4 -60.85 -8.07 17.37
C ARG A 4 -60.27 -6.65 17.49
N LEU A 5 -59.25 -6.31 16.70
CA LEU A 5 -58.70 -4.95 16.70
C LEU A 5 -59.61 -4.01 15.89
N GLN A 6 -60.06 -2.93 16.52
CA GLN A 6 -60.88 -1.88 15.90
C GLN A 6 -60.21 -1.34 14.61
N LEU A 7 -61.00 -1.02 13.58
CA LEU A 7 -60.57 -0.52 12.25
C LEU A 7 -59.45 0.55 12.29
N ARG A 8 -59.41 1.38 13.33
CA ARG A 8 -58.33 2.36 13.57
C ARG A 8 -56.94 1.74 13.74
N HIS A 9 -56.82 0.60 14.42
CA HIS A 9 -55.53 -0.08 14.58
C HIS A 9 -55.06 -0.75 13.28
N ARG A 10 -55.99 -1.16 12.40
CA ARG A 10 -55.65 -1.71 11.08
C ARG A 10 -55.04 -0.66 10.14
N MET A 11 -55.51 0.60 10.19
CA MET A 11 -54.92 1.69 9.39
C MET A 11 -53.54 2.13 9.88
N LEU A 12 -53.23 1.96 11.17
CA LEU A 12 -51.93 2.33 11.77
C LEU A 12 -50.83 1.26 11.58
N LEU A 13 -51.19 0.01 11.29
CA LEU A 13 -50.21 -1.08 11.09
C LEU A 13 -49.34 -0.90 9.84
N LEU A 14 -49.91 -0.31 8.77
CA LEU A 14 -49.21 -0.04 7.51
C LEU A 14 -48.03 0.95 7.67
N PRO A 15 -48.23 2.17 8.21
CA PRO A 15 -47.12 3.11 8.41
C PRO A 15 -46.10 2.63 9.45
N LEU A 16 -46.52 1.88 10.47
CA LEU A 16 -45.60 1.31 11.45
C LEU A 16 -44.68 0.24 10.83
N ALA A 17 -45.23 -0.64 9.98
CA ALA A 17 -44.45 -1.63 9.24
C ALA A 17 -43.48 -0.97 8.26
N ALA A 18 -43.90 0.08 7.57
CA ALA A 18 -43.04 0.86 6.68
C ALA A 18 -41.89 1.54 7.45
N ALA A 19 -42.17 2.13 8.62
CA ALA A 19 -41.16 2.76 9.46
C ALA A 19 -40.12 1.76 9.98
N LEU A 20 -40.54 0.56 10.39
CA LEU A 20 -39.62 -0.50 10.81
C LEU A 20 -38.75 -1.02 9.66
N GLY A 21 -39.33 -1.20 8.47
CA GLY A 21 -38.56 -1.57 7.28
C GLY A 21 -37.53 -0.50 6.90
N PHE A 22 -37.92 0.77 6.97
CA PHE A 22 -37.03 1.90 6.72
C PHE A 22 -35.88 1.97 7.73
N LEU A 23 -36.16 1.78 9.03
CA LEU A 23 -35.14 1.73 10.07
C LEU A 23 -34.18 0.55 9.89
N ALA A 24 -34.67 -0.62 9.48
CA ALA A 24 -33.84 -1.78 9.19
C ALA A 24 -32.89 -1.52 8.00
N VAL A 25 -33.39 -0.88 6.93
CA VAL A 25 -32.56 -0.46 5.79
C VAL A 25 -31.50 0.55 6.23
N LEU A 26 -31.89 1.59 6.98
CA LEU A 26 -30.95 2.59 7.50
C LEU A 26 -29.85 1.98 8.36
N TYR A 27 -30.23 1.08 9.28
CA TYR A 27 -29.28 0.38 10.13
C TYR A 27 -28.24 -0.38 9.29
N PHE A 28 -28.72 -1.17 8.31
CA PHE A 28 -27.88 -2.00 7.45
C PHE A 28 -26.94 -1.18 6.55
N VAL A 29 -27.45 -0.08 5.99
CA VAL A 29 -26.66 0.87 5.19
C VAL A 29 -25.58 1.52 6.06
N SER A 30 -25.91 1.95 7.29
CA SER A 30 -24.94 2.60 8.19
C SER A 30 -23.79 1.66 8.61
N THR A 31 -24.06 0.36 8.77
CA THR A 31 -23.04 -0.61 9.16
C THR A 31 -22.16 -1.04 7.99
N SER A 32 -22.63 -0.92 6.75
CA SER A 32 -21.88 -1.34 5.56
C SER A 32 -20.82 -0.33 5.10
N GLY A 33 -20.95 0.96 5.44
CA GLY A 33 -20.01 2.00 5.02
C GLY A 33 -18.62 1.91 5.67
N ARG A 34 -18.53 1.42 6.91
CA ARG A 34 -17.30 1.54 7.74
C ARG A 34 -16.11 0.71 7.26
N ASN A 35 -16.34 -0.34 6.47
CA ASN A 35 -15.25 -1.19 5.99
C ASN A 35 -14.52 -0.60 4.77
N TYR A 36 -15.20 0.23 3.97
CA TYR A 36 -14.62 0.82 2.75
C TYR A 36 -13.57 1.87 3.08
N ASP A 37 -13.87 2.76 4.02
CA ASP A 37 -12.98 3.85 4.41
C ASP A 37 -11.63 3.34 4.93
N SER A 38 -11.64 2.22 5.67
CA SER A 38 -10.43 1.63 6.22
C SER A 38 -9.48 1.06 5.15
N VAL A 39 -10.01 0.48 4.07
CA VAL A 39 -9.17 -0.10 3.01
C VAL A 39 -8.68 0.98 2.05
N ILE A 40 -9.53 1.96 1.72
CA ILE A 40 -9.11 3.13 0.94
C ILE A 40 -8.01 3.89 1.68
N SER A 41 -8.19 4.13 2.99
CA SER A 41 -7.15 4.76 3.81
C SER A 41 -5.85 3.96 3.80
N GLN A 42 -5.88 2.63 3.88
CA GLN A 42 -4.66 1.81 3.79
C GLN A 42 -3.96 1.90 2.42
N ILE A 43 -4.72 2.02 1.34
CA ILE A 43 -4.16 2.22 0.00
C ILE A 43 -3.50 3.60 -0.11
N GLU A 44 -4.22 4.65 0.32
CA GLU A 44 -3.77 6.03 0.22
C GLU A 44 -2.60 6.37 1.15
N SER A 45 -2.64 5.90 2.41
CA SER A 45 -1.64 6.24 3.42
C SER A 45 -0.56 5.18 3.61
N GLY A 46 -0.72 3.99 3.02
CA GLY A 46 0.17 2.85 3.21
C GLY A 46 0.84 2.41 1.92
N TYR A 47 0.07 1.71 1.07
CA TYR A 47 0.62 1.05 -0.12
C TYR A 47 1.16 2.02 -1.18
N PHE A 48 0.46 3.13 -1.44
CA PHE A 48 0.92 4.10 -2.44
C PHE A 48 2.23 4.80 -2.02
N PRO A 49 2.36 5.34 -0.78
CA PRO A 49 3.63 5.86 -0.30
C PRO A 49 4.76 4.81 -0.28
N ALA A 50 4.45 3.55 0.03
CA ALA A 50 5.43 2.47 0.01
C ALA A 50 5.98 2.19 -1.40
N LEU A 51 5.11 2.18 -2.41
CA LEU A 51 5.52 1.98 -3.80
C LEU A 51 6.32 3.18 -4.33
N GLN A 52 5.90 4.40 -4.00
CA GLN A 52 6.64 5.61 -4.33
C GLN A 52 8.04 5.59 -3.72
N LEU A 53 8.13 5.18 -2.44
CA LEU A 53 9.41 5.05 -1.75
C LEU A 53 10.35 4.08 -2.48
N SER A 54 9.88 2.90 -2.88
CA SER A 54 10.71 1.95 -3.64
C SER A 54 11.23 2.57 -4.95
N HIS A 55 10.38 3.30 -5.67
CA HIS A 55 10.79 3.97 -6.91
C HIS A 55 11.84 5.08 -6.66
N ASP A 56 11.65 5.88 -5.62
CA ASP A 56 12.61 6.92 -5.22
C ASP A 56 13.96 6.32 -4.81
N LEU A 57 13.95 5.14 -4.17
CA LEU A 57 15.16 4.41 -3.79
C LEU A 57 15.89 3.82 -5.00
N GLU A 58 15.18 3.26 -5.98
CA GLU A 58 15.77 2.80 -7.25
C GLU A 58 16.46 3.96 -7.97
N GLY A 59 15.78 5.10 -8.10
CA GLY A 59 16.34 6.29 -8.72
C GLY A 59 17.55 6.84 -7.97
N SER A 60 17.49 6.86 -6.63
CA SER A 60 18.61 7.31 -5.79
C SER A 60 19.82 6.38 -5.92
N LEU A 61 19.60 5.07 -5.92
CA LEU A 61 20.66 4.07 -6.08
C LEU A 61 21.35 4.21 -7.45
N ALA A 62 20.58 4.36 -8.52
CA ALA A 62 21.12 4.57 -9.87
C ALA A 62 21.95 5.88 -9.95
N THR A 63 21.45 6.97 -9.35
CA THR A 63 22.18 8.25 -9.30
C THR A 63 23.49 8.13 -8.51
N ILE A 64 23.48 7.39 -7.40
CA ILE A 64 24.68 7.16 -6.59
C ILE A 64 25.72 6.36 -7.39
N ARG A 65 25.30 5.30 -8.07
CA ARG A 65 26.17 4.52 -8.96
C ARG A 65 26.80 5.41 -10.03
N GLN A 66 25.99 6.21 -10.71
CA GLN A 66 26.47 7.14 -11.72
C GLN A 66 27.51 8.12 -11.13
N GLY A 67 27.29 8.64 -9.93
CA GLY A 67 28.25 9.52 -9.28
C GLY A 67 29.60 8.82 -8.98
N PHE A 68 29.60 7.51 -8.70
CA PHE A 68 30.86 6.76 -8.54
C PHE A 68 31.57 6.57 -9.88
N ASP A 69 30.83 6.30 -10.96
CA ASP A 69 31.38 6.20 -12.32
C ASP A 69 31.95 7.56 -12.79
N GLU A 70 31.27 8.67 -12.47
CA GLU A 70 31.75 10.02 -12.75
C GLU A 70 33.00 10.37 -11.95
N ALA A 71 33.04 10.08 -10.64
CA ALA A 71 34.21 10.29 -9.80
C ALA A 71 35.43 9.49 -10.30
N ALA A 72 35.20 8.25 -10.71
CA ALA A 72 36.20 7.36 -11.30
C ALA A 72 36.80 7.93 -12.59
N VAL A 73 35.95 8.39 -13.52
CA VAL A 73 36.38 8.93 -14.82
C VAL A 73 37.07 10.29 -14.66
N ALA A 74 36.54 11.14 -13.79
CA ALA A 74 37.06 12.49 -13.56
C ALA A 74 38.28 12.53 -12.64
N LEU A 75 38.59 11.41 -11.96
CA LEU A 75 39.59 11.34 -10.89
C LEU A 75 39.37 12.40 -9.80
N SER A 76 38.10 12.73 -9.51
CA SER A 76 37.71 13.83 -8.64
C SER A 76 37.12 13.32 -7.33
N THR A 77 37.74 13.73 -6.22
CA THR A 77 37.23 13.47 -4.88
C THR A 77 36.04 14.33 -4.52
N GLU A 78 35.88 15.51 -5.15
CA GLU A 78 34.71 16.37 -4.93
C GLU A 78 33.40 15.68 -5.33
N VAL A 79 33.41 14.90 -6.42
CA VAL A 79 32.23 14.11 -6.84
C VAL A 79 31.89 13.03 -5.80
N LEU A 80 32.88 12.49 -5.09
CA LEU A 80 32.64 11.53 -3.99
C LEU A 80 31.96 12.21 -2.80
N ASP A 81 32.33 13.44 -2.46
CA ASP A 81 31.70 14.19 -1.37
C ASP A 81 30.22 14.51 -1.69
N GLU A 82 29.91 14.85 -2.95
CA GLU A 82 28.51 14.98 -3.40
C GLU A 82 27.76 13.65 -3.26
N ASN A 83 28.41 12.54 -3.56
CA ASN A 83 27.82 11.21 -3.42
C ASN A 83 27.60 10.83 -1.95
N ASP A 84 28.49 11.27 -1.04
CA ASP A 84 28.32 11.10 0.41
C ASP A 84 27.06 11.83 0.90
N ALA A 85 26.71 12.98 0.32
CA ALA A 85 25.45 13.67 0.59
C ALA A 85 24.23 12.89 0.05
N ARG A 86 24.32 12.33 -1.17
CA ARG A 86 23.25 11.48 -1.75
C ARG A 86 23.01 10.23 -0.92
N ARG A 87 24.06 9.60 -0.38
CA ARG A 87 23.96 8.48 0.56
C ARG A 87 23.15 8.87 1.80
N GLN A 88 23.46 10.02 2.41
CA GLN A 88 22.74 10.48 3.60
C GLN A 88 21.26 10.71 3.31
N GLN A 89 20.95 11.28 2.15
CA GLN A 89 19.57 11.44 1.70
C GLN A 89 18.85 10.09 1.54
N MET A 90 19.49 9.11 0.89
CA MET A 90 18.91 7.77 0.72
C MET A 90 18.63 7.08 2.08
N LEU A 91 19.55 7.18 3.04
CA LEU A 91 19.38 6.65 4.40
C LEU A 91 18.25 7.39 5.16
N ALA A 92 18.14 8.71 4.99
CA ALA A 92 17.05 9.48 5.57
C ALA A 92 15.69 9.07 4.99
N THR A 93 15.61 8.84 3.68
CA THR A 93 14.42 8.33 2.98
C THR A 93 14.02 6.95 3.47
N LEU A 94 14.97 6.02 3.62
CA LEU A 94 14.72 4.69 4.22
C LEU A 94 14.19 4.80 5.66
N THR A 95 14.78 5.69 6.47
CA THR A 95 14.35 5.92 7.87
C THR A 95 12.95 6.51 7.95
N ALA A 96 12.63 7.50 7.10
CA ALA A 96 11.29 8.08 7.03
C ALA A 96 10.24 7.04 6.63
N GLY A 97 10.59 6.12 5.73
CA GLY A 97 9.76 4.99 5.34
C GLY A 97 9.34 4.09 6.50
N GLN A 98 10.18 3.90 7.53
CA GLN A 98 9.86 3.04 8.68
C GLN A 98 8.62 3.49 9.47
N SER A 99 8.21 4.76 9.33
CA SER A 99 6.98 5.26 9.94
C SER A 99 5.68 4.74 9.29
N ASN A 100 5.77 4.12 8.11
CA ASN A 100 4.62 3.59 7.39
C ASN A 100 4.26 2.19 7.93
N SER A 101 3.07 2.06 8.51
CA SER A 101 2.59 0.82 9.11
C SER A 101 2.38 -0.35 8.13
N THR A 102 2.34 -0.09 6.82
CA THR A 102 2.23 -1.16 5.80
C THR A 102 3.59 -1.65 5.32
N LEU A 103 4.69 -1.04 5.77
CA LEU A 103 6.04 -1.45 5.45
C LEU A 103 6.54 -2.52 6.42
N ASP A 104 7.25 -3.50 5.86
CA ASP A 104 7.95 -4.51 6.65
C ASP A 104 9.27 -3.90 7.17
N GLU A 105 9.32 -3.68 8.48
CA GLU A 105 10.52 -3.16 9.16
C GLU A 105 11.76 -4.01 8.88
N GLY A 106 11.60 -5.33 8.74
CA GLY A 106 12.68 -6.27 8.44
C GLY A 106 13.27 -6.03 7.05
N MET A 107 12.43 -5.72 6.05
CA MET A 107 12.89 -5.41 4.70
C MET A 107 13.63 -4.07 4.64
N ALA A 108 13.10 -3.02 5.28
CA ALA A 108 13.76 -1.72 5.31
C ALA A 108 15.16 -1.80 5.96
N ALA A 109 15.28 -2.56 7.06
CA ALA A 109 16.56 -2.80 7.71
C ALA A 109 17.53 -3.63 6.85
N ALA A 110 17.03 -4.61 6.10
CA ALA A 110 17.83 -5.42 5.17
C ALA A 110 18.39 -4.56 4.02
N VAL A 111 17.54 -3.78 3.35
CA VAL A 111 17.94 -2.87 2.27
C VAL A 111 18.97 -1.85 2.77
N THR A 112 18.74 -1.28 3.96
CA THR A 112 19.68 -0.33 4.58
C THR A 112 21.07 -0.96 4.75
N ARG A 113 21.14 -2.17 5.33
CA ARG A 113 22.41 -2.86 5.58
C ARG A 113 23.16 -3.18 4.29
N GLU A 114 22.47 -3.71 3.29
CA GLU A 114 23.09 -4.06 2.00
C GLU A 114 23.54 -2.80 1.26
N PHE A 115 22.75 -1.73 1.30
CA PHE A 115 23.12 -0.45 0.71
C PHE A 115 24.38 0.13 1.36
N GLU A 116 24.49 0.12 2.69
CA GLU A 116 25.69 0.60 3.38
C GLU A 116 26.94 -0.21 3.03
N GLN A 117 26.81 -1.54 2.91
CA GLN A 117 27.91 -2.41 2.49
C GLN A 117 28.34 -2.11 1.05
N TYR A 118 27.38 -2.02 0.12
CA TYR A 118 27.62 -1.62 -1.26
C TYR A 118 28.34 -0.26 -1.33
N TYR A 119 27.84 0.74 -0.59
CA TYR A 119 28.38 2.08 -0.62
C TYR A 119 29.81 2.13 -0.10
N ALA A 120 30.10 1.49 1.03
CA ALA A 120 31.43 1.46 1.62
C ALA A 120 32.45 0.79 0.68
N LEU A 121 32.09 -0.36 0.10
CA LEU A 121 32.94 -1.09 -0.84
C LEU A 121 33.22 -0.26 -2.10
N THR A 122 32.17 0.34 -2.67
CA THR A 122 32.28 1.11 -3.92
C THR A 122 33.12 2.36 -3.70
N ARG A 123 32.88 3.11 -2.61
CA ARG A 123 33.68 4.28 -2.25
C ARG A 123 35.15 3.93 -2.08
N GLN A 124 35.47 2.85 -1.36
CA GLN A 124 36.85 2.42 -1.17
C GLN A 124 37.52 2.04 -2.50
N THR A 125 36.78 1.38 -3.39
CA THR A 125 37.26 0.98 -4.71
C THR A 125 37.50 2.18 -5.61
N THR A 126 36.57 3.14 -5.65
CA THR A 126 36.72 4.38 -6.41
C THR A 126 37.89 5.21 -5.91
N VAL A 127 38.07 5.37 -4.59
CA VAL A 127 39.23 6.08 -4.02
C VAL A 127 40.55 5.45 -4.45
N ARG A 128 40.68 4.12 -4.32
CA ARG A 128 41.89 3.43 -4.78
C ARG A 128 42.13 3.59 -6.28
N MET A 129 41.08 3.58 -7.09
CA MET A 129 41.22 3.81 -8.52
C MET A 129 41.67 5.25 -8.84
N ILE A 130 41.25 6.24 -8.06
CA ILE A 130 41.73 7.62 -8.17
C ILE A 130 43.23 7.72 -7.79
N GLU A 131 43.64 7.05 -6.71
CA GLU A 131 45.00 7.14 -6.17
C GLU A 131 46.03 6.27 -6.92
N GLU A 132 45.65 5.05 -7.30
CA GLU A 132 46.54 4.00 -7.82
C GLU A 132 46.33 3.73 -9.32
N GLY A 133 45.25 4.25 -9.91
CA GLY A 133 44.86 3.94 -11.29
C GLY A 133 44.19 2.56 -11.43
N ALA A 134 43.93 2.13 -12.67
CA ALA A 134 43.29 0.82 -12.93
C ALA A 134 44.32 -0.33 -12.83
N THR A 135 44.38 -0.99 -11.67
CA THR A 135 45.19 -2.20 -11.43
C THR A 135 44.35 -3.47 -11.53
N GLU A 136 44.99 -4.64 -11.61
CA GLU A 136 44.27 -5.93 -11.70
C GLU A 136 43.40 -6.22 -10.46
N SER A 137 43.87 -5.86 -9.26
CA SER A 137 43.07 -6.00 -8.02
C SER A 137 41.82 -5.11 -8.04
N ILE A 138 41.90 -3.92 -8.64
CA ILE A 138 40.74 -3.03 -8.78
C ILE A 138 39.68 -3.62 -9.71
N LEU A 139 40.07 -4.43 -10.70
CA LEU A 139 39.10 -5.12 -11.57
C LEU A 139 38.28 -6.15 -10.79
N ASP A 140 38.91 -6.90 -9.88
CA ASP A 140 38.21 -7.84 -9.00
C ASP A 140 37.25 -7.10 -8.05
N ASP A 141 37.69 -5.96 -7.50
CA ASP A 141 36.86 -5.13 -6.63
C ASP A 141 35.66 -4.52 -7.39
N LEU A 142 35.83 -4.12 -8.65
CA LEU A 142 34.74 -3.63 -9.50
C LEU A 142 33.68 -4.72 -9.76
N ASP A 143 34.08 -5.97 -9.92
CA ASP A 143 33.11 -7.09 -10.01
C ASP A 143 32.33 -7.26 -8.71
N GLU A 144 32.99 -7.18 -7.55
CA GLU A 144 32.29 -7.28 -6.26
C GLU A 144 31.37 -6.07 -6.00
N THR A 145 31.76 -4.85 -6.38
CA THR A 145 30.86 -3.67 -6.31
C THR A 145 29.64 -3.83 -7.21
N THR A 146 29.81 -4.42 -8.41
CA THR A 146 28.70 -4.70 -9.34
C THR A 146 27.73 -5.71 -8.74
N LYS A 147 28.25 -6.79 -8.13
CA LYS A 147 27.42 -7.76 -7.41
C LYS A 147 26.71 -7.14 -6.23
N ALA A 148 27.39 -6.29 -5.45
CA ALA A 148 26.79 -5.59 -4.32
C ALA A 148 25.66 -4.65 -4.77
N TYR A 149 25.85 -3.88 -5.85
CA TYR A 149 24.80 -3.06 -6.46
C TYR A 149 23.57 -3.92 -6.84
N GLN A 150 23.79 -5.04 -7.55
CA GLN A 150 22.72 -5.92 -7.98
C GLN A 150 21.95 -6.54 -6.81
N ARG A 151 22.61 -6.81 -5.68
CA ARG A 151 21.95 -7.29 -4.46
C ARG A 151 20.99 -6.24 -3.89
N VAL A 152 21.43 -4.98 -3.81
CA VAL A 152 20.59 -3.88 -3.32
C VAL A 152 19.42 -3.63 -4.27
N GLU A 153 19.69 -3.53 -5.57
CA GLU A 153 18.68 -3.34 -6.62
C GLU A 153 17.61 -4.44 -6.57
N LYS A 154 18.05 -5.70 -6.46
CA LYS A 154 17.14 -6.85 -6.36
C LYS A 154 16.26 -6.77 -5.11
N GLN A 155 16.80 -6.39 -3.96
CA GLN A 155 16.00 -6.28 -2.73
C GLN A 155 14.95 -5.16 -2.84
N ILE A 156 15.32 -4.01 -3.42
CA ILE A 156 14.36 -2.93 -3.64
C ILE A 156 13.25 -3.37 -4.61
N ALA A 157 13.62 -4.07 -5.70
CA ALA A 157 12.65 -4.59 -6.66
C ALA A 157 11.71 -5.66 -6.06
N GLU A 158 12.25 -6.58 -5.25
CA GLU A 158 11.44 -7.57 -4.52
C GLU A 158 10.49 -6.89 -3.54
N TRP A 159 10.96 -5.88 -2.82
CA TRP A 159 10.12 -5.08 -1.93
C TRP A 159 9.02 -4.33 -2.68
N SER A 160 9.34 -3.66 -3.79
CA SER A 160 8.39 -2.99 -4.68
C SER A 160 7.29 -3.95 -5.17
N LYS A 161 7.69 -5.15 -5.60
CA LYS A 161 6.75 -6.19 -6.05
C LYS A 161 5.82 -6.65 -4.94
N LEU A 162 6.35 -6.91 -3.74
CA LEU A 162 5.53 -7.32 -2.59
C LEU A 162 4.49 -6.26 -2.22
N GLN A 163 4.84 -4.98 -2.30
CA GLN A 163 3.90 -3.88 -2.04
C GLN A 163 2.85 -3.73 -3.15
N ALA A 164 3.24 -3.90 -4.41
CA ALA A 164 2.31 -3.91 -5.53
C ALA A 164 1.29 -5.06 -5.43
N ASP A 165 1.76 -6.28 -5.14
CA ASP A 165 0.91 -7.46 -4.96
C ASP A 165 -0.06 -7.28 -3.76
N ALA A 166 0.42 -6.69 -2.66
CA ALA A 166 -0.40 -6.42 -1.48
C ALA A 166 -1.47 -5.34 -1.77
N MET A 167 -1.12 -4.30 -2.53
CA MET A 167 -2.05 -3.26 -2.98
C MET A 167 -3.14 -3.86 -3.89
N GLU A 168 -2.76 -4.70 -4.85
CA GLU A 168 -3.71 -5.36 -5.76
C GLU A 168 -4.70 -6.23 -4.96
N GLN A 169 -4.22 -7.00 -3.99
CA GLN A 169 -5.07 -7.78 -3.10
C GLN A 169 -6.02 -6.90 -2.27
N ALA A 170 -5.55 -5.77 -1.76
CA ALA A 170 -6.39 -4.82 -1.03
C ALA A 170 -7.51 -4.26 -1.93
N ILE A 171 -7.18 -3.88 -3.16
CA ILE A 171 -8.16 -3.40 -4.17
C ILE A 171 -9.15 -4.52 -4.53
N ALA A 172 -8.68 -5.76 -4.72
CA ALA A 172 -9.54 -6.90 -5.03
C ALA A 172 -10.57 -7.15 -3.92
N ARG A 173 -10.16 -7.08 -2.65
CA ARG A 173 -11.07 -7.20 -1.49
C ARG A 173 -12.15 -6.12 -1.48
N VAL A 174 -11.82 -4.88 -1.86
CA VAL A 174 -12.80 -3.79 -2.00
C VAL A 174 -13.79 -4.09 -3.12
N ARG A 175 -13.30 -4.58 -4.28
CA ARG A 175 -14.17 -4.91 -5.42
C ARG A 175 -15.13 -6.05 -5.10
N GLU A 176 -14.67 -7.13 -4.47
CA GLU A 176 -15.52 -8.24 -4.04
C GLU A 176 -16.56 -7.81 -3.00
N GLY A 177 -16.15 -7.00 -2.02
CA GLY A 177 -17.05 -6.41 -1.03
C GLY A 177 -18.13 -5.52 -1.67
N SER A 178 -17.74 -4.73 -2.67
CA SER A 178 -18.63 -3.83 -3.42
C SER A 178 -19.72 -4.59 -4.18
N GLN A 179 -19.39 -5.70 -4.84
CA GLN A 179 -20.39 -6.53 -5.53
C GLN A 179 -21.40 -7.16 -4.57
N GLN A 180 -20.98 -7.58 -3.37
CA GLN A 180 -21.89 -8.10 -2.36
C GLN A 180 -22.72 -7.00 -1.66
N ALA A 181 -22.23 -5.76 -1.65
CA ALA A 181 -22.91 -4.62 -1.02
C ALA A 181 -24.17 -4.18 -1.77
N VAL A 182 -24.35 -4.54 -3.05
CA VAL A 182 -25.59 -4.26 -3.81
C VAL A 182 -26.69 -5.29 -3.52
N TRP A 183 -26.32 -6.56 -3.29
CA TRP A 183 -27.31 -7.64 -3.10
C TRP A 183 -28.01 -7.56 -1.73
N ARG A 184 -27.28 -7.24 -0.66
CA ARG A 184 -27.83 -7.22 0.71
C ARG A 184 -28.98 -6.21 0.91
N PRO A 185 -28.88 -4.93 0.49
CA PRO A 185 -30.02 -4.01 0.60
C PRO A 185 -31.17 -4.43 -0.31
N SER A 186 -30.89 -5.03 -1.48
CA SER A 186 -31.92 -5.55 -2.39
C SER A 186 -32.77 -6.65 -1.72
N VAL A 187 -32.15 -7.56 -0.96
CA VAL A 187 -32.86 -8.60 -0.19
C VAL A 187 -33.72 -7.99 0.91
N VAL A 188 -33.22 -6.98 1.62
CA VAL A 188 -33.97 -6.31 2.70
C VAL A 188 -35.17 -5.56 2.12
N VAL A 189 -35.00 -4.85 0.99
CA VAL A 189 -36.10 -4.18 0.29
C VAL A 189 -37.13 -5.20 -0.20
N ALA A 190 -36.69 -6.29 -0.83
CA ALA A 190 -37.58 -7.36 -1.30
C ALA A 190 -38.36 -8.01 -0.14
N ALA A 191 -37.70 -8.30 0.99
CA ALA A 191 -38.33 -8.84 2.18
C ALA A 191 -39.35 -7.86 2.79
N THR A 192 -39.01 -6.57 2.84
CA THR A 192 -39.91 -5.53 3.35
C THR A 192 -41.16 -5.38 2.46
N LEU A 193 -40.97 -5.40 1.14
CA LEU A 193 -42.06 -5.39 0.16
C LEU A 193 -42.95 -6.65 0.29
N ALA A 194 -42.34 -7.83 0.47
CA ALA A 194 -43.08 -9.07 0.67
C ALA A 194 -43.96 -9.03 1.94
N VAL A 195 -43.42 -8.52 3.05
CA VAL A 195 -44.17 -8.36 4.31
C VAL A 195 -45.34 -7.38 4.12
N LEU A 196 -45.12 -6.26 3.42
CA LEU A 196 -46.18 -5.28 3.11
C LEU A 196 -47.28 -5.89 2.23
N LEU A 197 -46.93 -6.69 1.22
CA LEU A 197 -47.89 -7.38 0.36
C LEU A 197 -48.73 -8.41 1.12
N ILE A 198 -48.09 -9.21 1.99
CA ILE A 198 -48.79 -10.19 2.82
C ILE A 198 -49.77 -9.48 3.76
N LEU A 199 -49.33 -8.41 4.45
CA LEU A 199 -50.18 -7.63 5.34
C LEU A 199 -51.35 -6.97 4.60
N SER A 200 -51.09 -6.41 3.41
CA SER A 200 -52.13 -5.83 2.56
C SER A 200 -53.18 -6.87 2.19
N PHE A 201 -52.76 -8.05 1.72
CA PHE A 201 -53.66 -9.14 1.34
C PHE A 201 -54.50 -9.67 2.51
N LEU A 202 -53.91 -9.76 3.72
CA LEU A 202 -54.57 -10.22 4.94
C LEU A 202 -55.56 -9.18 5.52
N ILE A 203 -55.41 -7.90 5.17
CA ILE A 203 -56.32 -6.82 5.58
C ILE A 203 -57.49 -6.69 4.59
N LEU A 204 -57.23 -6.85 3.29
CA LEU A 204 -58.22 -6.79 2.21
C LEU A 204 -59.17 -8.00 2.18
N ARG A 205 -58.74 -9.15 2.72
CA ARG A 205 -59.53 -10.39 2.82
C ARG A 205 -60.22 -10.54 4.18
#